data_AF-A0A258CUV9-F1
#
_entry.id   AF-A0A258CUV9-F1
#
_cell.length_a   1.000
_cell.length_b   1.000
_cell.length_c   1.000
_cell.angle_alpha   90.00
_cell.angle_beta   90.00
_cell.angle_gamma   90.00
#
_symmetry.space_group_name_H-M   'P 1'
#
loop_
_entity.id
_entity.type
_entity.pdbx_description
1 polymer ?
#
loop_
_entity_poly.entity_id
_entity_poly.type
_entity_poly.pdbx_seq_one_letter_code
_entity_poly.pdbx_strand_id
1 'polypeptide(L)'
;MCGIVGIFLKDPKLEPALGSMLASMLGVMTGRGPDSAGFAVYGAGDADHVKLSLRAPAGYDFEALARSVSLTSAGTPKLSIRATHAIIEIPAAQEAQVRTALAAHHPEVAVVGTGSRMEIFKEVGLPSDVAARFELAKMSGTHGIGHTRMATESAVTTAGAHPFSTGADQCLVHNGSLSNHNDLRRKLTREGLSFATDNDSEVAAGYLSWRMK
;
A
#
# COMPACT_ATOMS: atom_id res chain seq x y z
N MET A 1 -13.67 10.35 -13.38
CA MET A 1 -12.65 11.08 -12.60
C MET A 1 -12.52 10.40 -11.27
N CYS A 2 -11.32 10.00 -10.85
CA CYS A 2 -11.05 9.24 -9.63
C CYS A 2 -11.72 9.78 -8.35
N GLY A 3 -11.84 8.96 -7.31
CA GLY A 3 -12.28 9.35 -5.98
C GLY A 3 -11.12 9.32 -4.99
N ILE A 4 -11.08 10.26 -4.05
CA ILE A 4 -10.18 10.24 -2.89
C ILE A 4 -11.05 10.31 -1.65
N VAL A 5 -10.70 9.51 -0.65
CA VAL A 5 -11.28 9.57 0.69
C VAL A 5 -10.16 9.59 1.72
N GLY A 6 -10.39 10.28 2.83
CA GLY A 6 -9.45 10.32 3.95
C GLY A 6 -10.21 10.61 5.23
N ILE A 7 -9.83 9.93 6.31
CA ILE A 7 -10.44 10.11 7.62
C ILE A 7 -9.34 10.16 8.68
N PHE A 8 -9.45 11.17 9.56
CA PHE A 8 -8.56 11.33 10.70
C PHE A 8 -9.36 11.29 12.03
N LEU A 9 -9.36 10.18 12.77
CA LEU A 9 -10.07 10.04 14.04
C LEU A 9 -9.26 10.62 15.20
N LYS A 10 -9.82 11.65 15.84
CA LYS A 10 -9.24 12.27 17.05
C LYS A 10 -9.70 11.63 18.36
N ASP A 11 -10.80 10.88 18.33
CA ASP A 11 -11.33 10.17 19.49
C ASP A 11 -10.93 8.69 19.41
N PRO A 12 -10.07 8.20 20.34
CA PRO A 12 -9.66 6.80 20.38
C PRO A 12 -10.84 5.80 20.43
N LYS A 13 -12.00 6.21 20.95
CA LYS A 13 -13.21 5.37 21.00
C LYS A 13 -13.76 5.03 19.61
N LEU A 14 -13.42 5.82 18.60
CA LEU A 14 -13.86 5.61 17.21
C LEU A 14 -12.88 4.75 16.41
N GLU A 15 -11.63 4.58 16.86
CA GLU A 15 -10.60 3.82 16.12
C GLU A 15 -11.01 2.39 15.74
N PRO A 16 -11.77 1.63 16.57
CA PRO A 16 -12.28 0.32 16.17
C PRO A 16 -13.23 0.35 14.96
N ALA A 17 -13.85 1.50 14.69
CA ALA A 17 -14.80 1.69 13.59
C ALA A 17 -14.17 2.38 12.36
N LEU A 18 -12.86 2.67 12.38
CA LEU A 18 -12.14 3.31 11.26
C LEU A 18 -12.41 2.59 9.94
N GLY A 19 -12.20 1.27 9.92
CA GLY A 19 -12.31 0.46 8.72
C GLY A 19 -13.71 0.47 8.12
N SER A 20 -14.75 0.36 8.96
CA SER A 20 -16.14 0.42 8.48
C SER A 20 -16.48 1.79 7.90
N MET A 21 -16.03 2.89 8.53
CA MET A 21 -16.24 4.24 8.01
C MET A 21 -15.53 4.43 6.66
N LEU A 22 -14.27 4.01 6.56
CA LEU A 22 -13.47 4.14 5.34
C LEU A 22 -14.05 3.30 4.19
N ALA A 23 -14.53 2.09 4.47
CA ALA A 23 -15.20 1.23 3.49
C ALA A 23 -16.48 1.88 2.95
N SER A 24 -17.30 2.47 3.80
CA SER A 24 -18.50 3.22 3.36
C SER A 24 -18.12 4.41 2.49
N MET A 25 -17.11 5.19 2.88
CA MET A 25 -16.62 6.33 2.10
C MET A 25 -16.12 5.90 0.70
N LEU A 26 -15.36 4.81 0.61
CA LEU A 26 -14.91 4.23 -0.66
C LEU A 26 -16.10 3.79 -1.54
N GLY A 27 -17.09 3.13 -0.95
CA GLY A 27 -18.30 2.69 -1.66
C GLY A 27 -19.06 3.85 -2.31
N VAL A 28 -19.21 4.98 -1.60
CA VAL A 28 -19.86 6.20 -2.13
C VAL A 28 -19.08 6.78 -3.32
N MET A 29 -17.76 6.59 -3.36
CA MET A 29 -16.90 7.04 -4.46
C MET A 29 -16.85 6.08 -5.65
N THR A 30 -17.67 5.03 -5.71
CA THR A 30 -17.68 4.08 -6.84
C THR A 30 -17.97 4.75 -8.17
N GLY A 31 -18.93 5.68 -8.23
CA GLY A 31 -19.26 6.41 -9.47
C GLY A 31 -18.13 7.29 -10.01
N ARG A 32 -17.10 7.57 -9.20
CA ARG A 32 -15.91 8.31 -9.60
C ARG A 32 -14.86 7.39 -10.25
N GLY A 33 -14.73 6.15 -9.81
CA GLY A 33 -13.70 5.23 -10.27
C GLY A 33 -14.05 3.77 -10.03
N PRO A 34 -14.64 3.06 -11.00
CA PRO A 34 -15.04 1.67 -10.84
C PRO A 34 -13.94 0.64 -11.18
N ASP A 35 -12.81 1.07 -11.75
CA ASP A 35 -11.84 0.14 -12.34
C ASP A 35 -10.94 -0.54 -11.30
N SER A 36 -10.53 0.21 -10.28
CA SER A 36 -9.72 -0.30 -9.18
C SER A 36 -9.90 0.58 -7.96
N ALA A 37 -9.59 0.00 -6.80
CA ALA A 37 -9.56 0.74 -5.55
C ALA A 37 -8.37 0.30 -4.70
N GLY A 38 -8.04 1.13 -3.72
CA GLY A 38 -7.08 0.78 -2.70
C GLY A 38 -7.13 1.76 -1.55
N PHE A 39 -6.48 1.38 -0.46
CA PHE A 39 -6.47 2.13 0.78
C PHE A 39 -5.22 1.85 1.59
N ALA A 40 -4.89 2.80 2.46
CA ALA A 40 -3.91 2.66 3.51
C ALA A 40 -4.60 2.86 4.86
N VAL A 41 -4.30 1.98 5.83
CA VAL A 41 -4.77 2.08 7.22
C VAL A 41 -3.56 2.21 8.14
N TYR A 42 -3.65 3.12 9.11
CA TYR A 42 -2.60 3.39 10.09
C TYR A 42 -3.03 2.84 11.45
N GLY A 43 -2.72 1.56 11.67
CA GLY A 43 -3.10 0.81 12.87
C GLY A 43 -2.06 0.90 14.00
N ALA A 44 -2.09 -0.12 14.86
CA ALA A 44 -1.06 -0.32 15.88
C ALA A 44 0.30 -0.65 15.25
N GLY A 45 1.37 -0.28 15.94
CA GLY A 45 2.77 -0.49 15.52
C GLY A 45 3.72 0.12 16.54
N ASP A 46 4.99 -0.27 16.47
CA ASP A 46 6.07 0.22 17.32
C ASP A 46 7.33 0.56 16.50
N ALA A 47 8.37 1.07 17.17
CA ALA A 47 9.60 1.51 16.50
C ALA A 47 10.59 0.36 16.21
N ASP A 48 10.39 -0.80 16.83
CA ASP A 48 11.30 -1.95 16.74
C ASP A 48 10.92 -2.86 15.55
N HIS A 49 9.68 -2.74 15.07
CA HIS A 49 9.15 -3.52 13.96
C HIS A 49 8.78 -2.66 12.76
N VAL A 50 8.88 -3.27 11.59
CA VAL A 50 8.37 -2.73 10.33
C VAL A 50 7.37 -3.71 9.73
N LYS A 51 6.29 -3.16 9.20
CA LYS A 51 5.31 -3.86 8.38
C LYS A 51 5.66 -3.68 6.92
N LEU A 52 5.79 -4.78 6.19
CA LEU A 52 5.85 -4.78 4.74
C LEU A 52 4.49 -5.23 4.20
N SER A 53 3.85 -4.36 3.43
CA SER A 53 2.65 -4.71 2.67
C SER A 53 3.09 -5.36 1.37
N LEU A 54 2.81 -6.64 1.22
CA LEU A 54 3.19 -7.46 0.08
C LEU A 54 1.98 -7.70 -0.82
N ARG A 55 2.23 -7.77 -2.14
CA ARG A 55 1.26 -8.17 -3.16
C ARG A 55 1.86 -9.27 -4.02
N ALA A 56 1.11 -10.33 -4.26
CA ALA A 56 1.52 -11.45 -5.12
C ALA A 56 0.36 -11.87 -6.06
N PRO A 57 0.61 -12.71 -7.07
CA PRO A 57 -0.45 -13.33 -7.86
C PRO A 57 -1.44 -14.12 -6.99
N ALA A 58 -2.67 -14.30 -7.49
CA ALA A 58 -3.66 -15.12 -6.81
C ALA A 58 -3.16 -16.55 -6.60
N GLY A 59 -3.36 -17.09 -5.39
CA GLY A 59 -2.91 -18.44 -5.03
C GLY A 59 -1.45 -18.53 -4.56
N TYR A 60 -0.73 -17.41 -4.46
CA TYR A 60 0.63 -17.40 -3.90
C TYR A 60 0.65 -17.83 -2.42
N ASP A 61 1.62 -18.69 -2.05
CA ASP A 61 1.77 -19.21 -0.69
C ASP A 61 2.60 -18.27 0.19
N PHE A 62 1.92 -17.31 0.81
CA PHE A 62 2.55 -16.38 1.77
C PHE A 62 3.06 -17.06 3.04
N GLU A 63 2.54 -18.24 3.41
CA GLU A 63 3.02 -18.97 4.59
C GLU A 63 4.37 -19.66 4.30
N ALA A 64 4.54 -20.22 3.10
CA ALA A 64 5.84 -20.68 2.61
C ALA A 64 6.83 -19.51 2.51
N LEU A 65 6.39 -18.35 2.01
CA LEU A 65 7.22 -17.15 1.99
C LEU A 65 7.69 -16.79 3.40
N ALA A 66 6.77 -16.64 4.36
CA ALA A 66 7.10 -16.28 5.74
C ALA A 66 8.10 -17.26 6.37
N ARG A 67 7.96 -18.56 6.11
CA ARG A 67 8.94 -19.59 6.53
C ARG A 67 10.30 -19.41 5.87
N SER A 68 10.35 -19.07 4.58
CA SER A 68 11.61 -18.86 3.84
C SER A 68 12.34 -17.57 4.25
N VAL A 69 11.58 -16.54 4.63
CA VAL A 69 12.07 -15.22 5.05
C VAL A 69 12.33 -15.17 6.56
N SER A 70 11.97 -16.23 7.30
CA SER A 70 12.37 -16.45 8.69
C SER A 70 13.88 -16.68 8.74
N LEU A 71 14.63 -15.59 8.60
CA LEU A 71 16.07 -15.56 8.67
C LEU A 71 16.46 -15.92 10.11
N THR A 72 16.97 -17.14 10.23
CA THR A 72 17.60 -17.79 11.38
C THR A 72 18.05 -16.80 12.48
N SER A 73 17.22 -16.63 13.52
CA SER A 73 17.54 -16.26 14.92
C SER A 73 16.36 -15.55 15.64
N ALA A 74 15.42 -14.93 14.91
CA ALA A 74 14.37 -14.08 15.50
C ALA A 74 12.94 -14.68 15.52
N GLY A 75 12.76 -15.93 15.08
CA GLY A 75 11.45 -16.58 15.01
C GLY A 75 10.68 -16.29 13.72
N THR A 76 9.47 -16.86 13.60
CA THR A 76 8.60 -16.69 12.43
C THR A 76 7.94 -15.30 12.46
N PRO A 77 8.00 -14.52 11.37
CA PRO A 77 7.38 -13.20 11.33
C PRO A 77 5.87 -13.31 11.49
N LYS A 78 5.27 -12.30 12.13
CA LYS A 78 3.81 -12.22 12.22
C LYS A 78 3.27 -11.91 10.83
N LEU A 79 2.36 -12.78 10.37
CA LEU A 79 1.80 -12.77 9.03
C LEU A 79 0.29 -12.54 9.10
N SER A 80 -0.22 -11.63 8.26
CA SER A 80 -1.66 -11.42 8.08
C SER A 80 -1.99 -11.42 6.60
N ILE A 81 -2.65 -12.47 6.11
CA ILE A 81 -2.98 -12.66 4.70
C ILE A 81 -4.39 -12.14 4.43
N ARG A 82 -4.56 -11.37 3.35
CA ARG A 82 -5.85 -10.89 2.86
C ARG A 82 -5.86 -10.99 1.33
N ALA A 83 -6.49 -12.04 0.82
CA ALA A 83 -6.54 -12.34 -0.62
C ALA A 83 -5.14 -12.37 -1.27
N THR A 84 -4.87 -11.47 -2.21
CA THR A 84 -3.59 -11.35 -2.95
C THR A 84 -2.51 -10.57 -2.21
N HIS A 85 -2.82 -10.10 -1.00
CA HIS A 85 -1.91 -9.29 -0.19
C HIS A 85 -1.59 -9.99 1.13
N ALA A 86 -0.44 -9.66 1.69
CA ALA A 86 -0.08 -10.03 3.04
C ALA A 86 0.68 -8.91 3.74
N ILE A 87 0.49 -8.79 5.04
CA ILE A 87 1.33 -7.98 5.91
C ILE A 87 2.30 -8.92 6.61
N ILE A 88 3.59 -8.71 6.42
CA ILE A 88 4.63 -9.32 7.26
C ILE A 88 5.18 -8.26 8.20
N GLU A 89 5.21 -8.59 9.49
CA GLU A 89 5.78 -7.76 10.53
C GLU A 89 7.09 -8.42 10.99
N ILE A 90 8.18 -7.68 10.80
CA ILE A 90 9.56 -8.12 11.02
C ILE A 90 10.30 -7.09 11.87
N PRO A 91 11.38 -7.48 12.58
CA PRO A 91 12.26 -6.51 13.23
C PRO A 91 12.80 -5.51 12.20
N ALA A 92 12.78 -4.21 12.52
CA ALA A 92 13.20 -3.14 11.61
C ALA A 92 14.64 -3.33 11.10
N ALA A 93 15.52 -3.88 11.95
CA ALA A 93 16.91 -4.20 11.58
C ALA A 93 17.03 -5.24 10.44
N GLN A 94 15.99 -6.03 10.18
CA GLN A 94 16.00 -7.07 9.15
C GLN A 94 15.38 -6.61 7.82
N GLU A 95 14.82 -5.40 7.73
CA GLU A 95 14.09 -4.94 6.55
C GLU A 95 14.91 -5.06 5.26
N ALA A 96 16.16 -4.60 5.28
CA ALA A 96 17.04 -4.62 4.11
C ALA A 96 17.35 -6.06 3.64
N GLN A 97 17.57 -6.98 4.59
CA GLN A 97 17.84 -8.38 4.28
C GLN A 97 16.61 -9.07 3.69
N VAL A 98 15.43 -8.82 4.27
CA VAL A 98 14.16 -9.35 3.78
C VAL A 98 13.85 -8.85 2.37
N ARG A 99 14.01 -7.55 2.11
CA ARG A 99 13.83 -6.97 0.76
C ARG A 99 14.76 -7.58 -0.27
N THR A 100 16.01 -7.82 0.11
CA THR A 100 17.00 -8.48 -0.76
C THR A 100 16.59 -9.91 -1.07
N ALA A 101 16.15 -10.67 -0.06
CA ALA A 101 15.67 -12.04 -0.24
C ALA A 101 14.42 -12.12 -1.12
N LEU A 102 13.46 -11.19 -0.94
CA LEU A 102 12.28 -11.08 -1.80
C LEU A 102 12.67 -10.85 -3.25
N ALA A 103 13.56 -9.87 -3.51
CA ALA A 103 14.00 -9.58 -4.87
C ALA A 103 14.76 -10.74 -5.53
N ALA A 104 15.54 -11.50 -4.76
CA ALA A 104 16.34 -12.61 -5.28
C ALA A 104 15.54 -13.91 -5.49
N HIS A 105 14.56 -14.19 -4.63
CA HIS A 105 13.91 -15.50 -4.57
C HIS A 105 12.41 -15.48 -4.85
N HIS A 106 11.77 -14.31 -4.80
CA HIS A 106 10.32 -14.15 -4.97
C HIS A 106 9.99 -12.93 -5.86
N PRO A 107 10.51 -12.87 -7.10
CA PRO A 107 10.33 -11.72 -8.01
C PRO A 107 8.87 -11.40 -8.35
N GLU A 108 7.94 -12.33 -8.14
CA GLU A 108 6.49 -12.16 -8.29
C GLU A 108 5.85 -11.38 -7.13
N VAL A 109 6.56 -11.20 -6.02
CA VAL A 109 6.09 -10.49 -4.83
C VAL A 109 6.55 -9.03 -4.88
N ALA A 110 5.59 -8.12 -4.96
CA ALA A 110 5.84 -6.69 -4.88
C ALA A 110 5.65 -6.17 -3.45
N VAL A 111 6.60 -5.36 -2.97
CA VAL A 111 6.40 -4.57 -1.74
C VAL A 111 5.66 -3.28 -2.12
N VAL A 112 4.39 -3.18 -1.75
CA VAL A 112 3.51 -2.04 -2.10
C VAL A 112 3.42 -0.99 -1.00
N GLY A 113 3.94 -1.28 0.20
CA GLY A 113 3.96 -0.37 1.34
C GLY A 113 4.97 -0.79 2.40
N THR A 114 5.49 0.19 3.15
CA THR A 114 6.35 -0.03 4.32
C THR A 114 6.08 1.00 5.39
N GLY A 115 6.17 0.61 6.66
CA GLY A 115 6.02 1.51 7.79
C GLY A 115 5.87 0.78 9.11
N SER A 116 5.94 1.50 10.22
CA SER A 116 5.67 0.94 11.54
C SER A 116 4.18 0.66 11.75
N ARG A 117 3.30 1.46 11.13
CA ARG A 117 1.85 1.46 11.39
C ARG A 117 1.02 1.23 10.13
N MET A 118 1.53 1.68 8.99
CA MET A 118 0.83 1.70 7.70
C MET A 118 0.73 0.31 7.08
N GLU A 119 -0.48 -0.04 6.65
CA GLU A 119 -0.79 -1.21 5.83
C GLU A 119 -1.49 -0.76 4.55
N ILE A 120 -1.03 -1.23 3.38
CA ILE A 120 -1.59 -0.87 2.07
C ILE A 120 -2.22 -2.09 1.40
N PHE A 121 -3.45 -1.92 0.93
CA PHE A 121 -4.18 -2.90 0.13
C PHE A 121 -4.75 -2.24 -1.11
N LYS A 122 -4.58 -2.84 -2.28
CA LYS A 122 -5.08 -2.29 -3.53
C LYS A 122 -5.32 -3.39 -4.56
N GLU A 123 -6.37 -3.26 -5.36
CA GLU A 123 -6.70 -4.27 -6.37
C GLU A 123 -7.62 -3.70 -7.45
N VAL A 124 -7.64 -4.38 -8.59
CA VAL A 124 -8.66 -4.18 -9.62
C VAL A 124 -10.03 -4.63 -9.11
N GLY A 125 -11.06 -3.89 -9.50
CA GLY A 125 -12.45 -4.14 -9.15
C GLY A 125 -13.14 -2.95 -8.51
N LEU A 126 -14.46 -3.11 -8.30
CA LEU A 126 -15.29 -2.09 -7.68
C LEU A 126 -14.82 -1.78 -6.26
N PRO A 127 -14.88 -0.52 -5.80
CA PRO A 127 -14.42 -0.15 -4.46
C PRO A 127 -15.06 -0.95 -3.32
N SER A 128 -16.35 -1.26 -3.41
CA SER A 128 -17.06 -2.11 -2.44
C SER A 128 -16.47 -3.53 -2.38
N ASP A 129 -16.17 -4.10 -3.54
CA ASP A 129 -15.68 -5.47 -3.66
C ASP A 129 -14.23 -5.56 -3.17
N VAL A 130 -13.42 -4.56 -3.50
CA VAL A 130 -12.04 -4.44 -3.00
C VAL A 130 -12.04 -4.27 -1.48
N ALA A 131 -12.88 -3.39 -0.93
CA ALA A 131 -13.00 -3.20 0.51
C ALA A 131 -13.44 -4.49 1.24
N ALA A 132 -14.39 -5.23 0.67
CA ALA A 132 -14.85 -6.50 1.22
C ALA A 132 -13.78 -7.60 1.12
N ARG A 133 -13.12 -7.72 -0.04
CA ARG A 133 -12.07 -8.71 -0.32
C ARG A 133 -10.91 -8.63 0.66
N PHE A 134 -10.53 -7.41 1.03
CA PHE A 134 -9.47 -7.16 2.01
C PHE A 134 -10.00 -6.91 3.41
N GLU A 135 -11.27 -7.24 3.68
CA GLU A 135 -11.89 -7.14 5.01
C GLU A 135 -11.70 -5.77 5.69
N LEU A 136 -11.72 -4.68 4.90
CA LEU A 136 -11.44 -3.32 5.39
C LEU A 136 -12.32 -2.95 6.58
N ALA A 137 -13.59 -3.38 6.57
CA ALA A 137 -14.54 -3.08 7.66
C ALA A 137 -14.10 -3.62 9.03
N LYS A 138 -13.18 -4.60 9.08
CA LYS A 138 -12.64 -5.18 10.32
C LYS A 138 -11.35 -4.49 10.79
N MET A 139 -10.82 -3.54 10.03
CA MET A 139 -9.58 -2.84 10.36
C MET A 139 -9.83 -1.69 11.33
N SER A 140 -8.91 -1.51 12.26
CA SER A 140 -8.91 -0.42 13.23
C SER A 140 -7.64 0.40 13.12
N GLY A 141 -7.69 1.66 13.55
CA GLY A 141 -6.53 2.52 13.59
C GLY A 141 -6.91 3.96 13.80
N THR A 142 -5.91 4.82 13.78
CA THR A 142 -6.13 6.25 13.96
C THR A 142 -6.71 6.84 12.68
N HIS A 143 -6.06 6.59 11.54
CA HIS A 143 -6.37 7.25 10.27
C HIS A 143 -6.29 6.29 9.09
N GLY A 144 -6.95 6.67 8.00
CA GLY A 144 -6.82 5.97 6.73
C GLY A 144 -7.13 6.86 5.54
N ILE A 145 -6.54 6.51 4.40
CA ILE A 145 -6.80 7.15 3.11
C ILE A 145 -7.17 6.08 2.10
N GLY A 146 -7.99 6.45 1.13
CA GLY A 146 -8.48 5.54 0.10
C GLY A 146 -8.62 6.24 -1.24
N HIS A 147 -8.59 5.45 -2.30
CA HIS A 147 -8.68 5.92 -3.66
C HIS A 147 -9.53 4.99 -4.50
N THR A 148 -10.32 5.56 -5.40
CA THR A 148 -11.07 4.85 -6.44
C THR A 148 -10.59 5.37 -7.79
N ARG A 149 -10.16 4.48 -8.69
CA ARG A 149 -9.50 4.87 -9.94
C ARG A 149 -10.43 4.67 -11.13
N MET A 150 -10.43 5.66 -12.01
CA MET A 150 -10.95 5.55 -13.38
C MET A 150 -9.77 5.67 -14.32
N ALA A 151 -9.39 4.58 -14.97
CA ALA A 151 -8.31 4.56 -15.93
C ALA A 151 -8.77 5.18 -17.25
N THR A 152 -8.22 6.33 -17.61
CA THR A 152 -8.55 7.02 -18.87
C THR A 152 -7.61 6.63 -20.01
N GLU A 153 -6.31 6.47 -19.70
CA GLU A 153 -5.26 6.28 -20.73
C GLU A 153 -4.28 5.13 -20.40
N SER A 154 -4.31 4.60 -19.17
CA SER A 154 -3.38 3.54 -18.75
C SER A 154 -4.11 2.24 -18.49
N ALA A 155 -3.38 1.12 -18.49
CA ALA A 155 -3.95 -0.17 -18.16
C ALA A 155 -4.62 -0.19 -16.77
N VAL A 156 -5.68 -0.99 -16.64
CA VAL A 156 -6.31 -1.31 -15.36
C VAL A 156 -5.52 -2.45 -14.73
N THR A 157 -4.60 -2.10 -13.82
CA THR A 157 -3.75 -3.08 -13.12
C THR A 157 -3.70 -2.77 -11.63
N THR A 158 -3.42 -3.80 -10.83
CA THR A 158 -3.18 -3.66 -9.38
C THR A 158 -2.01 -2.72 -9.09
N ALA A 159 -0.95 -2.82 -9.88
CA ALA A 159 0.24 -1.99 -9.72
C ALA A 159 -0.08 -0.50 -9.91
N GLY A 160 -0.91 -0.19 -10.92
CA GLY A 160 -1.37 1.17 -11.21
C GLY A 160 -2.47 1.71 -10.28
N ALA A 161 -2.98 0.90 -9.35
CA ALA A 161 -3.90 1.37 -8.32
C ALA A 161 -3.14 2.16 -7.24
N HIS A 162 -3.79 3.16 -6.66
CA HIS A 162 -3.33 3.89 -5.49
C HIS A 162 -3.71 3.16 -4.20
N PRO A 163 -3.11 3.48 -3.04
CA PRO A 163 -2.01 4.43 -2.82
C PRO A 163 -0.65 4.00 -3.38
N PHE A 164 0.25 4.98 -3.58
CA PHE A 164 1.66 4.75 -3.85
C PHE A 164 2.48 5.07 -2.60
N SER A 165 3.30 4.11 -2.14
CA SER A 165 4.20 4.28 -1.00
C SER A 165 5.59 4.68 -1.47
N THR A 166 6.21 5.62 -0.76
CA THR A 166 7.55 6.15 -1.11
C THR A 166 8.48 6.34 0.08
N GLY A 167 8.00 5.99 1.28
CA GLY A 167 8.79 5.97 2.50
C GLY A 167 8.05 5.27 3.63
N ALA A 168 8.73 5.10 4.77
CA ALA A 168 8.14 4.52 5.97
C ALA A 168 6.93 5.34 6.41
N ASP A 169 5.77 4.68 6.54
CA ASP A 169 4.48 5.28 6.89
C ASP A 169 4.02 6.41 5.95
N GLN A 170 4.59 6.48 4.75
CA GLN A 170 4.26 7.49 3.74
C GLN A 170 3.61 6.83 2.52
N CYS A 171 2.42 7.32 2.17
CA CYS A 171 1.79 7.03 0.90
C CYS A 171 1.00 8.23 0.38
N LEU A 172 0.69 8.18 -0.91
CA LEU A 172 -0.03 9.24 -1.61
C LEU A 172 -1.14 8.66 -2.50
N VAL A 173 -2.28 9.36 -2.47
CA VAL A 173 -3.40 9.21 -3.40
C VAL A 173 -3.55 10.51 -4.17
N HIS A 174 -3.90 10.45 -5.45
CA HIS A 174 -3.95 11.63 -6.32
C HIS A 174 -5.06 11.48 -7.36
N ASN A 175 -5.82 12.56 -7.54
CA ASN A 175 -6.81 12.71 -8.58
C ASN A 175 -6.38 13.90 -9.43
N GLY A 176 -5.88 13.59 -10.62
CA GLY A 176 -5.34 14.56 -11.54
C GLY A 176 -4.39 13.87 -12.51
N SER A 177 -3.69 14.68 -13.30
CA SER A 177 -2.61 14.24 -14.18
C SER A 177 -1.46 15.24 -14.09
N LEU A 178 -0.24 14.75 -13.91
CA LEU A 178 0.98 15.56 -13.86
C LEU A 178 1.74 15.45 -15.18
N SER A 179 1.69 16.51 -15.99
CA SER A 179 2.25 16.50 -17.35
C SER A 179 3.78 16.37 -17.41
N ASN A 180 4.51 16.75 -16.37
CA ASN A 180 5.97 16.74 -16.33
C ASN A 180 6.57 15.55 -15.55
N HIS A 181 5.78 14.52 -15.22
CA HIS A 181 6.24 13.39 -14.39
C HIS A 181 7.41 12.62 -15.00
N ASN A 182 7.53 12.53 -16.33
CA ASN A 182 8.65 11.84 -16.98
C ASN A 182 9.99 12.55 -16.74
N ASP A 183 10.00 13.89 -16.79
CA ASP A 183 11.20 14.68 -16.52
C ASP A 183 11.59 14.56 -15.05
N LEU A 184 10.59 14.61 -14.18
CA LEU A 184 10.78 14.48 -12.74
C LEU A 184 11.27 13.08 -12.35
N ARG A 185 10.73 12.03 -12.97
CA ARG A 185 11.20 10.63 -12.83
C ARG A 185 12.68 10.54 -13.15
N ARG A 186 13.10 11.03 -14.33
CA ARG A 186 14.53 11.02 -14.73
C ARG A 186 15.41 11.78 -13.75
N LYS A 187 14.93 12.90 -13.21
CA LYS A 187 15.65 13.65 -12.17
C LYS A 187 15.79 12.82 -10.90
N LEU A 188 14.69 12.30 -10.35
CA LEU A 188 14.68 11.57 -9.08
C LEU A 188 15.43 10.24 -9.17
N THR A 189 15.44 9.57 -10.32
CA THR A 189 16.28 8.37 -10.53
C THR A 189 17.77 8.69 -10.44
N ARG A 190 18.22 9.86 -10.91
CA ARG A 190 19.61 10.31 -10.70
C ARG A 190 19.92 10.61 -9.23
N GLU A 191 18.92 10.98 -8.45
CA GLU A 191 19.00 11.16 -7.00
C GLU A 191 18.89 9.83 -6.22
N GLY A 192 18.84 8.68 -6.91
CA GLY A 192 18.80 7.35 -6.30
C GLY A 192 17.41 6.80 -5.96
N LEU A 193 16.33 7.44 -6.41
CA LEU A 193 14.97 6.90 -6.25
C LEU A 193 14.63 5.90 -7.37
N SER A 194 13.97 4.81 -7.01
CA SER A 194 13.39 3.84 -7.93
C SER A 194 11.87 3.97 -7.99
N PHE A 195 11.28 3.57 -9.12
CA PHE A 195 9.84 3.58 -9.35
C PHE A 195 9.44 2.24 -9.96
N ALA A 196 8.35 1.66 -9.46
CA ALA A 196 7.84 0.36 -9.90
C ALA A 196 6.86 0.46 -11.07
N THR A 197 6.31 1.65 -11.33
CA THR A 197 5.29 1.88 -12.35
C THR A 197 5.57 3.12 -13.17
N ASP A 198 4.91 3.24 -14.33
CA ASP A 198 4.92 4.47 -15.14
C ASP A 198 3.92 5.52 -14.64
N ASN A 199 3.24 5.28 -13.51
CA ASN A 199 2.21 6.17 -12.99
C ASN A 199 2.82 7.50 -12.50
N ASP A 200 2.22 8.61 -12.94
CA ASP A 200 2.62 9.97 -12.58
C ASP A 200 2.53 10.24 -11.07
N SER A 201 1.55 9.62 -10.41
CA SER A 201 1.29 9.77 -8.99
C SER A 201 2.34 9.08 -8.14
N GLU A 202 2.96 8.00 -8.63
CA GLU A 202 4.12 7.38 -7.97
C GLU A 202 5.32 8.34 -7.99
N VAL A 203 5.52 9.04 -9.10
CA VAL A 203 6.56 10.08 -9.22
C VAL A 203 6.27 11.25 -8.26
N ALA A 204 5.01 11.66 -8.14
CA ALA A 204 4.58 12.69 -7.19
C ALA A 204 4.88 12.30 -5.73
N ALA A 205 4.54 11.06 -5.37
CA ALA A 205 4.85 10.50 -4.06
C ALA A 205 6.37 10.53 -3.80
N GLY A 206 7.16 10.10 -4.78
CA GLY A 206 8.62 10.05 -4.67
C GLY A 206 9.23 11.43 -4.53
N TYR A 207 8.69 12.41 -5.26
CA TYR A 207 9.08 13.81 -5.15
C TYR A 207 8.84 14.35 -3.74
N LEU A 208 7.66 14.14 -3.16
CA LEU A 208 7.36 14.61 -1.80
C LEU A 208 8.29 13.96 -0.77
N SER A 209 8.49 12.65 -0.83
CA SER A 209 9.43 11.96 0.05
C SER A 209 10.87 12.46 -0.11
N TRP A 210 11.31 12.76 -1.35
CA TRP A 210 12.62 13.37 -1.60
C TRP A 210 12.75 14.77 -0.98
N ARG A 211 11.68 15.57 -1.00
CA ARG A 211 11.67 16.94 -0.44
C ARG A 211 11.58 17.01 1.08
N MET A 212 11.13 15.94 1.73
CA MET A 212 10.97 15.87 3.19
C MET A 212 12.19 15.31 3.91
N LYS A 213 13.19 14.82 3.18
CA LYS A 213 14.52 14.48 3.70
C LYS A 213 15.34 15.75 3.91
#